data_AF-A0AAJ4XDY2-F1
#
_entry.id   AF-A0AAJ4XDY2-F1
#
_cell.length_a   1.000
_cell.length_b   1.000
_cell.length_c   1.000
_cell.angle_alpha   90.00
_cell.angle_beta   90.00
_cell.angle_gamma   90.00
#
_symmetry.space_group_name_H-M   'P 1'
#
loop_
_entity.id
_entity.type
_entity.pdbx_description
1 polymer ?
#
loop_
_entity_poly.entity_id
_entity_poly.type
_entity_poly.pdbx_seq_one_letter_code
_entity_poly.pdbx_strand_id
1 'polypeptide(L)'
;MRTGLLTTLLFILTFGIISAQETKSSATLFSKNPEQLYLGAVLSKKSINTEKHEFKDIKTKEKIFLLSTTFKYEFPEIVPTKENMYQVIADELKSKGAPTSSGIASYSFYPIRNLEDLYANFGQKMDLGKWFGLDINNKMPVSNILIAYEIPLFDLYLDIAETGMMNYREELAKLKDDDLIYVMSITWGRKALIFVQSDFDENSLKVALNRYLNDEELTDEQKVILETATFSYNIFEDVPLELENTNPIKTVLNYLSAPITADNYGAIIHFMADEIDGSTYNNNF
;
A
#
# COMPACT_ATOMS: atom_id res chain seq x y z
N MET A 1 -11.14 -47.22 -29.24
CA MET A 1 -11.05 -45.75 -29.27
C MET A 1 -10.36 -45.29 -28.00
N ARG A 2 -9.04 -45.09 -28.10
CA ARG A 2 -8.14 -44.57 -27.06
C ARG A 2 -7.54 -43.32 -27.67
N THR A 3 -7.68 -42.18 -27.00
CA THR A 3 -6.79 -41.00 -26.96
C THR A 3 -7.60 -39.77 -26.55
N GLY A 4 -7.70 -39.51 -25.24
CA GLY A 4 -7.99 -38.19 -24.71
C GLY A 4 -6.71 -37.68 -24.08
N LEU A 5 -5.89 -36.97 -24.86
CA LEU A 5 -4.59 -36.47 -24.42
C LEU A 5 -4.81 -35.27 -23.49
N LEU A 6 -4.45 -35.43 -22.22
CA LEU A 6 -4.15 -34.32 -21.32
C LEU A 6 -3.09 -33.43 -21.98
N THR A 7 -3.39 -32.15 -22.14
CA THR A 7 -2.36 -31.13 -22.39
C THR A 7 -2.57 -29.99 -21.41
N THR A 8 -2.11 -30.21 -20.18
CA THR A 8 -1.69 -29.16 -19.26
C THR A 8 -0.41 -28.57 -19.84
N LEU A 9 -0.45 -27.32 -20.34
CA LEU A 9 0.77 -26.60 -20.72
C LEU A 9 1.01 -25.48 -19.70
N LEU A 10 1.74 -25.87 -18.66
CA LEU A 10 2.40 -24.99 -17.70
C LEU A 10 3.62 -24.39 -18.41
N PHE A 11 3.54 -23.14 -18.89
CA PHE A 11 4.73 -22.41 -19.35
C PHE A 11 5.39 -21.72 -18.16
N ILE A 12 6.18 -22.49 -17.40
CA ILE A 12 7.29 -21.97 -16.61
C ILE A 12 8.54 -22.21 -17.45
N LEU A 13 9.02 -21.19 -18.16
CA LEU A 13 10.38 -21.18 -18.72
C LEU A 13 10.96 -19.76 -18.71
N THR A 14 11.71 -19.51 -17.64
CA THR A 14 13.09 -18.99 -17.65
C THR A 14 13.40 -17.85 -18.63
N PHE A 15 13.37 -16.61 -18.15
CA PHE A 15 14.26 -15.58 -18.68
C PHE A 15 15.59 -15.61 -17.90
N GLY A 16 16.64 -15.84 -18.67
CA GLY A 16 18.02 -15.77 -18.22
C GLY A 16 18.37 -14.36 -17.75
N ILE A 17 19.26 -14.35 -16.77
CA ILE A 17 19.86 -13.20 -16.11
C ILE A 17 20.62 -12.38 -17.14
N ILE A 18 20.01 -11.30 -17.61
CA ILE A 18 20.72 -10.07 -17.94
C ILE A 18 20.33 -9.13 -16.81
N SER A 19 21.19 -9.01 -15.80
CA SER A 19 21.04 -7.99 -14.75
C SER A 19 21.31 -6.61 -15.35
N ALA A 20 20.42 -6.13 -16.21
CA ALA A 20 20.10 -4.72 -16.19
C ALA A 20 19.61 -4.43 -14.76
N GLN A 21 20.06 -3.34 -14.14
CA GLN A 21 19.29 -2.80 -13.02
C GLN A 21 17.90 -2.53 -13.59
N GLU A 22 16.96 -3.45 -13.39
CA GLU A 22 15.57 -3.21 -13.74
C GLU A 22 15.18 -1.98 -12.94
N THR A 23 14.88 -0.89 -13.65
CA THR A 23 14.30 0.30 -13.04
C THR A 23 13.07 -0.19 -12.27
N LYS A 24 13.07 -0.01 -10.94
CA LYS A 24 11.93 -0.46 -10.14
C LYS A 24 10.74 0.36 -10.59
N SER A 25 9.63 -0.33 -10.89
CA SER A 25 8.40 0.33 -11.32
C SER A 25 7.19 -0.21 -10.57
N SER A 26 6.18 0.64 -10.42
CA SER A 26 4.93 0.28 -9.74
C SER A 26 3.75 1.10 -10.25
N ALA A 27 2.63 0.44 -10.48
CA ALA A 27 1.32 1.08 -10.69
C ALA A 27 0.61 1.41 -9.36
N THR A 28 1.04 0.77 -8.27
CA THR A 28 0.48 0.91 -6.93
C THR A 28 1.36 1.83 -6.12
N LEU A 29 0.77 2.89 -5.57
CA LEU A 29 1.47 3.96 -4.87
C LEU A 29 0.95 4.11 -3.45
N PHE A 30 1.85 4.41 -2.52
CA PHE A 30 1.49 4.87 -1.19
C PHE A 30 1.09 6.35 -1.20
N SER A 31 0.15 6.79 -0.37
CA SER A 31 -0.18 8.22 -0.26
C SER A 31 0.66 8.93 0.80
N LYS A 32 1.44 9.95 0.41
CA LYS A 32 2.27 10.74 1.33
C LYS A 32 1.46 11.78 2.14
N ASN A 33 0.25 12.06 1.68
CA ASN A 33 -0.69 13.04 2.20
C ASN A 33 -2.13 12.52 1.94
N PRO A 34 -2.52 11.43 2.63
CA PRO A 34 -3.81 10.75 2.42
C PRO A 34 -5.01 11.66 2.70
N GLU A 35 -4.83 12.75 3.43
CA GLU A 35 -5.87 13.73 3.70
C GLU A 35 -6.33 14.51 2.47
N GLN A 36 -5.56 14.50 1.37
CA GLN A 36 -5.92 15.13 0.10
C GLN A 36 -6.37 14.11 -0.96
N LEU A 37 -6.27 12.81 -0.66
CA LEU A 37 -6.56 11.75 -1.61
C LEU A 37 -8.07 11.47 -1.70
N TYR A 38 -8.59 11.44 -2.92
CA TYR A 38 -9.94 10.97 -3.26
C TYR A 38 -9.98 10.50 -4.71
N LEU A 39 -10.98 9.71 -5.08
CA LEU A 39 -11.13 9.23 -6.46
C LEU A 39 -11.38 10.39 -7.43
N GLY A 40 -10.61 10.42 -8.51
CA GLY A 40 -10.58 11.53 -9.47
C GLY A 40 -9.69 12.71 -9.04
N ALA A 41 -9.09 12.70 -7.85
CA ALA A 41 -8.12 13.73 -7.47
C ALA A 41 -6.96 13.79 -8.47
N VAL A 42 -6.48 14.99 -8.79
CA VAL A 42 -5.44 15.19 -9.80
C VAL A 42 -4.11 15.53 -9.13
N LEU A 43 -3.03 14.88 -9.57
CA LEU A 43 -1.70 15.04 -9.00
C LEU A 43 -0.65 15.29 -10.10
N SER A 44 0.44 15.95 -9.72
CA SER A 44 1.65 16.04 -10.53
C SER A 44 2.47 14.75 -10.48
N LYS A 45 2.79 14.17 -11.63
CA LYS A 45 3.70 13.02 -11.80
C LYS A 45 5.09 13.32 -11.24
N LYS A 46 5.62 14.52 -11.48
CA LYS A 46 6.92 14.94 -10.94
C LYS A 46 6.99 14.89 -9.42
N SER A 47 5.86 15.02 -8.72
CA SER A 47 5.80 14.96 -7.25
C SER A 47 5.83 13.54 -6.66
N ILE A 48 5.60 12.49 -7.46
CA ILE A 48 5.49 11.12 -6.95
C ILE A 48 6.75 10.66 -6.22
N ASN A 49 7.93 11.01 -6.72
CA ASN A 49 9.21 10.63 -6.11
C ASN A 49 9.84 11.72 -5.22
N THR A 50 9.06 12.73 -4.81
CA THR A 50 9.52 13.80 -3.91
C THR A 50 8.99 13.61 -2.48
N GLU A 51 9.17 14.56 -1.58
CA GLU A 51 8.75 14.42 -0.17
C GLU A 51 7.22 14.32 0.02
N LYS A 52 6.44 14.93 -0.87
CA LYS A 52 4.98 15.02 -0.77
C LYS A 52 4.35 14.97 -2.16
N HIS A 53 3.13 14.45 -2.27
CA HIS A 53 2.39 14.59 -3.52
C HIS A 53 1.82 16.00 -3.67
N GLU A 54 1.88 16.52 -4.89
CA GLU A 54 1.34 17.83 -5.24
C GLU A 54 0.00 17.65 -5.96
N PHE A 55 -1.08 17.97 -5.26
CA PHE A 55 -2.44 17.93 -5.78
C PHE A 55 -2.78 19.22 -6.52
N LYS A 56 -3.50 19.09 -7.63
CA LYS A 56 -4.06 20.20 -8.41
C LYS A 56 -5.56 20.30 -8.13
N ASP A 57 -5.99 21.46 -7.65
CA ASP A 57 -7.43 21.72 -7.44
C ASP A 57 -8.14 21.85 -8.80
N ILE A 58 -9.01 20.87 -9.11
CA ILE A 58 -9.82 20.84 -10.31
C ILE A 58 -11.27 21.08 -9.94
N LYS A 59 -11.79 22.22 -10.38
CA LYS A 59 -13.22 22.54 -10.23
C LYS A 59 -13.98 21.94 -11.40
N THR A 60 -14.63 20.81 -11.17
CA THR A 60 -15.52 20.16 -12.13
C THR A 60 -16.96 20.12 -11.61
N LYS A 61 -17.91 19.98 -12.54
CA LYS A 61 -19.31 19.61 -12.23
C LYS A 61 -19.66 18.23 -12.78
N GLU A 62 -18.72 17.60 -13.49
CA GLU A 62 -18.90 16.24 -13.99
C GLU A 62 -19.04 15.29 -12.81
N LYS A 63 -19.94 14.33 -12.96
CA LYS A 63 -20.13 13.29 -11.99
C LYS A 63 -19.43 12.02 -12.45
N ILE A 64 -18.83 11.32 -11.51
CA ILE A 64 -18.12 10.08 -11.73
C ILE A 64 -18.87 8.93 -11.07
N PHE A 65 -18.77 7.76 -11.68
CA PHE A 65 -19.31 6.52 -11.14
C PHE A 65 -18.20 5.77 -10.42
N LEU A 66 -18.59 5.16 -9.30
CA LEU A 66 -17.68 4.38 -8.47
C LEU A 66 -18.07 2.91 -8.59
N LEU A 67 -17.07 2.06 -8.49
CA LEU A 67 -17.19 0.62 -8.37
C LEU A 67 -16.37 0.15 -7.17
N SER A 68 -16.66 -1.07 -6.73
CA SER A 68 -15.91 -1.76 -5.70
C SER A 68 -15.91 -3.24 -6.00
N THR A 69 -14.79 -3.92 -5.75
CA THR A 69 -14.76 -5.39 -5.83
C THR A 69 -15.29 -6.03 -4.55
N THR A 70 -15.33 -5.26 -3.46
CA THR A 70 -15.64 -5.72 -2.11
C THR A 70 -17.05 -5.33 -1.68
N PHE A 71 -17.51 -4.14 -2.05
CA PHE A 71 -18.91 -3.74 -1.88
C PHE A 71 -19.76 -4.21 -3.06
N LYS A 72 -20.93 -4.81 -2.76
CA LYS A 72 -21.86 -5.36 -3.77
C LYS A 72 -22.93 -4.35 -4.22
N TYR A 73 -22.74 -3.08 -3.89
CA TYR A 73 -23.72 -2.01 -4.08
C TYR A 73 -23.36 -1.13 -5.28
N GLU A 74 -24.38 -0.63 -5.98
CA GLU A 74 -24.21 0.42 -6.98
C GLU A 74 -24.08 1.76 -6.28
N PHE A 75 -22.90 2.36 -6.36
CA PHE A 75 -22.66 3.67 -5.76
C PHE A 75 -23.43 4.77 -6.50
N PRO A 76 -23.88 5.82 -5.79
CA PRO A 76 -24.40 6.99 -6.46
C PRO A 76 -23.28 7.68 -7.25
N GLU A 77 -23.67 8.34 -8.33
CA GLU A 77 -22.80 9.28 -9.03
C GLU A 77 -22.40 10.44 -8.10
N ILE A 78 -21.10 10.76 -8.04
CA ILE A 78 -20.58 11.86 -7.22
C ILE A 78 -19.78 12.86 -8.04
N VAL A 79 -19.78 14.13 -7.63
CA VAL A 79 -18.73 15.06 -8.05
C VAL A 79 -17.44 14.65 -7.34
N PRO A 80 -16.30 14.48 -8.03
CA PRO A 80 -15.06 13.98 -7.45
C PRO A 80 -14.53 14.95 -6.40
N THR A 81 -14.85 14.67 -5.14
CA THR A 81 -14.35 15.40 -3.98
C THR A 81 -14.18 14.42 -2.83
N LYS A 82 -13.28 14.76 -1.91
CA LYS A 82 -13.08 13.98 -0.70
C LYS A 82 -14.37 13.83 0.11
N GLU A 83 -15.10 14.92 0.32
CA GLU A 83 -16.34 14.93 1.11
C GLU A 83 -17.38 13.96 0.54
N ASN A 84 -17.65 14.03 -0.78
CA ASN A 84 -18.61 13.14 -1.42
C ASN A 84 -18.17 11.66 -1.35
N MET A 85 -16.87 11.38 -1.56
CA MET A 85 -16.35 10.01 -1.49
C MET A 85 -16.50 9.42 -0.07
N TYR A 86 -16.13 10.17 0.96
CA TYR A 86 -16.26 9.70 2.34
C TYR A 86 -17.73 9.61 2.79
N GLN A 87 -18.61 10.46 2.27
CA GLN A 87 -20.05 10.32 2.49
C GLN A 87 -20.58 9.00 1.93
N VAL A 88 -20.16 8.62 0.72
CA VAL A 88 -20.51 7.32 0.13
C VAL A 88 -20.02 6.14 0.98
N ILE A 89 -18.77 6.18 1.45
CA ILE A 89 -18.22 5.15 2.35
C ILE A 89 -19.04 5.08 3.64
N ALA A 90 -19.32 6.22 4.27
CA ALA A 90 -20.07 6.28 5.53
C ALA A 90 -21.49 5.73 5.39
N ASP A 91 -22.19 6.05 4.30
CA ASP A 91 -23.53 5.53 4.03
C ASP A 91 -23.52 4.01 3.79
N GLU A 92 -22.51 3.47 3.11
CA GLU A 92 -22.35 2.03 2.90
C GLU A 92 -22.08 1.32 4.22
N LEU A 93 -21.12 1.80 5.02
CA LEU A 93 -20.79 1.24 6.34
C LEU A 93 -22.00 1.29 7.29
N LYS A 94 -22.80 2.35 7.24
CA LYS A 94 -24.04 2.47 8.02
C LYS A 94 -25.11 1.47 7.57
N SER A 95 -25.21 1.21 6.28
CA SER A 95 -26.26 0.35 5.72
C SER A 95 -25.93 -1.15 5.79
N LYS A 96 -24.66 -1.52 5.64
CA LYS A 96 -24.18 -2.92 5.57
C LYS A 96 -23.36 -3.36 6.77
N GLY A 97 -22.90 -2.43 7.60
CA GLY A 97 -21.93 -2.68 8.66
C GLY A 97 -20.50 -2.63 8.15
N ALA A 98 -19.57 -3.05 9.00
CA ALA A 98 -18.15 -3.07 8.68
C ALA A 98 -17.85 -3.98 7.46
N PRO A 99 -16.80 -3.70 6.68
CA PRO A 99 -16.44 -4.53 5.53
C PRO A 99 -16.18 -5.99 5.97
N THR A 100 -16.86 -6.95 5.34
CA THR A 100 -16.86 -8.37 5.75
C THR A 100 -16.01 -9.30 4.87
N SER A 101 -15.34 -8.77 3.85
CA SER A 101 -14.58 -9.52 2.83
C SER A 101 -13.35 -8.73 2.40
N SER A 102 -12.15 -9.26 2.11
CA SER A 102 -11.33 -10.39 2.60
C SER A 102 -10.08 -10.41 1.70
N GLY A 103 -9.34 -9.30 1.62
CA GLY A 103 -7.98 -9.39 1.09
C GLY A 103 -7.26 -10.49 1.87
N ILE A 104 -6.58 -11.42 1.18
CA ILE A 104 -5.76 -12.40 1.90
C ILE A 104 -4.74 -11.57 2.66
N ALA A 105 -4.82 -11.60 3.99
CA ALA A 105 -3.84 -10.96 4.84
C ALA A 105 -2.47 -11.43 4.36
N SER A 106 -1.68 -10.48 3.87
CA SER A 106 -0.36 -10.77 3.36
C SER A 106 0.63 -10.49 4.46
N TYR A 107 1.50 -11.47 4.66
CA TYR A 107 2.56 -11.40 5.64
C TYR A 107 3.83 -11.89 4.98
N SER A 108 4.84 -11.02 4.91
CA SER A 108 6.07 -11.30 4.17
C SER A 108 7.30 -10.83 4.93
N PHE A 109 8.35 -11.65 4.82
CA PHE A 109 9.70 -11.38 5.31
C PHE A 109 10.63 -11.16 4.12
N TYR A 110 11.04 -9.91 3.90
CA TYR A 110 11.95 -9.54 2.82
C TYR A 110 13.35 -9.25 3.39
N PRO A 111 14.39 -10.00 2.99
CA PRO A 111 15.76 -9.54 3.17
C PRO A 111 15.99 -8.24 2.40
N ILE A 112 16.54 -7.23 3.07
CA ILE A 112 16.84 -5.92 2.50
C ILE A 112 18.35 -5.82 2.34
N ARG A 113 18.83 -5.70 1.09
CA ARG A 113 20.27 -5.63 0.79
C ARG A 113 20.77 -4.20 0.72
N ASN A 114 19.89 -3.28 0.34
CA ASN A 114 20.10 -1.84 0.29
C ASN A 114 18.83 -1.13 0.75
N LEU A 115 18.95 0.08 1.30
CA LEU A 115 17.79 0.82 1.82
C LEU A 115 16.78 1.16 0.72
N GLU A 116 17.21 1.31 -0.53
CA GLU A 116 16.35 1.56 -1.68
C GLU A 116 15.45 0.37 -2.04
N ASP A 117 15.70 -0.84 -1.51
CA ASP A 117 14.78 -1.97 -1.60
C ASP A 117 13.48 -1.71 -0.83
N LEU A 118 13.50 -0.83 0.18
CA LEU A 118 12.29 -0.44 0.91
C LEU A 118 11.28 0.30 0.02
N TYR A 119 11.73 1.03 -1.00
CA TYR A 119 10.85 1.80 -1.90
C TYR A 119 9.82 0.93 -2.63
N ALA A 120 10.14 -0.35 -2.87
CA ALA A 120 9.22 -1.27 -3.53
C ALA A 120 7.89 -1.44 -2.77
N ASN A 121 7.90 -1.31 -1.44
CA ASN A 121 6.70 -1.45 -0.60
C ASN A 121 5.81 -0.19 -0.61
N PHE A 122 6.31 0.90 -1.17
CA PHE A 122 5.60 2.17 -1.36
C PHE A 122 5.29 2.47 -2.83
N GLY A 123 5.92 1.75 -3.76
CA GLY A 123 5.85 2.01 -5.20
C GLY A 123 6.51 3.31 -5.66
N GLN A 124 7.30 3.95 -4.80
CA GLN A 124 7.89 5.27 -5.03
C GLN A 124 9.04 5.53 -4.07
N LYS A 125 9.86 6.56 -4.38
CA LYS A 125 10.90 7.03 -3.45
C LYS A 125 10.27 7.64 -2.19
N MET A 126 10.89 7.35 -1.06
CA MET A 126 10.48 7.82 0.26
C MET A 126 11.67 8.42 1.01
N ASP A 127 11.41 9.41 1.86
CA ASP A 127 12.39 9.86 2.85
C ASP A 127 12.46 8.84 4.00
N LEU A 128 13.37 7.87 3.89
CA LEU A 128 13.47 6.78 4.86
C LEU A 128 13.86 7.27 6.27
N GLY A 129 14.54 8.42 6.36
CA GLY A 129 14.85 9.03 7.65
C GLY A 129 13.59 9.56 8.33
N LYS A 130 12.72 10.24 7.58
CA LYS A 130 11.43 10.72 8.09
C LYS A 130 10.44 9.59 8.38
N TRP A 131 10.36 8.60 7.50
CA TRP A 131 9.31 7.58 7.52
C TRP A 131 9.63 6.36 8.41
N PHE A 132 10.91 6.05 8.63
CA PHE A 132 11.37 4.96 9.49
C PHE A 132 12.32 5.41 10.61
N GLY A 133 12.74 6.67 10.66
CA GLY A 133 13.74 7.11 11.64
C GLY A 133 15.17 6.63 11.31
N LEU A 134 15.43 6.27 10.05
CA LEU A 134 16.72 5.70 9.65
C LEU A 134 17.77 6.77 9.38
N ASP A 135 18.99 6.54 9.86
CA ASP A 135 20.15 7.26 9.37
C ASP A 135 20.64 6.61 8.07
N ILE A 136 20.25 7.21 6.94
CA ILE A 136 20.57 6.71 5.61
C ILE A 136 22.07 6.70 5.29
N ASN A 137 22.90 7.39 6.08
CA ASN A 137 24.35 7.41 5.90
C ASN A 137 25.06 6.31 6.69
N ASN A 138 24.37 5.69 7.65
CA ASN A 138 24.95 4.61 8.42
C ASN A 138 25.04 3.34 7.59
N LYS A 139 26.16 2.63 7.78
CA LYS A 139 26.33 1.30 7.19
C LYS A 139 25.26 0.38 7.77
N MET A 140 24.54 -0.31 6.88
CA MET A 140 23.57 -1.33 7.30
C MET A 140 24.26 -2.43 8.11
N PRO A 141 23.64 -2.89 9.22
CA PRO A 141 24.09 -4.06 9.99
C PRO A 141 24.16 -5.33 9.14
N VAL A 142 24.66 -6.41 9.74
CA VAL A 142 24.85 -7.72 9.08
C VAL A 142 23.55 -8.22 8.43
N SER A 143 22.43 -8.08 9.14
CA SER A 143 21.12 -8.57 8.71
C SER A 143 20.09 -7.48 8.76
N ASN A 144 19.28 -7.39 7.71
CA ASN A 144 18.23 -6.38 7.58
C ASN A 144 17.01 -7.04 6.96
N ILE A 145 15.89 -6.99 7.67
CA ILE A 145 14.67 -7.69 7.31
C ILE A 145 13.51 -6.71 7.39
N LEU A 146 12.76 -6.60 6.31
CA LEU A 146 11.46 -5.96 6.33
C LEU A 146 10.38 -7.02 6.56
N ILE A 147 9.58 -6.81 7.59
CA ILE A 147 8.31 -7.49 7.80
C ILE A 147 7.23 -6.59 7.23
N ALA A 148 6.53 -7.05 6.20
CA ALA A 148 5.37 -6.37 5.64
C ALA A 148 4.10 -7.12 6.02
N TYR A 149 3.18 -6.43 6.68
CA TYR A 149 1.85 -6.94 7.01
C TYR A 149 0.81 -6.04 6.35
N GLU A 150 -0.08 -6.62 5.55
CA GLU A 150 -1.16 -5.90 4.89
C GLU A 150 -2.47 -6.69 4.91
N ILE A 151 -3.55 -6.05 5.34
CA ILE A 151 -4.92 -6.55 5.32
C ILE A 151 -5.75 -5.59 4.49
N PRO A 152 -5.90 -5.82 3.18
CA PRO A 152 -6.84 -5.05 2.37
C PRO A 152 -8.28 -5.41 2.76
N LEU A 153 -9.10 -4.40 3.03
CA LEU A 153 -10.46 -4.58 3.54
C LEU A 153 -11.52 -4.14 2.54
N PHE A 154 -11.33 -3.03 1.87
CA PHE A 154 -12.16 -2.66 0.74
C PHE A 154 -11.44 -1.73 -0.22
N ASP A 155 -12.02 -1.56 -1.39
CA ASP A 155 -11.53 -0.77 -2.48
C ASP A 155 -12.65 0.06 -3.09
N LEU A 156 -12.30 1.20 -3.63
CA LEU A 156 -13.14 1.94 -4.56
C LEU A 156 -12.30 2.26 -5.80
N TYR A 157 -12.91 2.19 -6.98
CA TYR A 157 -12.29 2.60 -8.24
C TYR A 157 -13.30 3.28 -9.16
N LEU A 158 -12.79 4.06 -10.11
CA LEU A 158 -13.60 4.77 -11.09
C LEU A 158 -14.14 3.80 -12.14
N ASP A 159 -15.43 3.91 -12.47
CA ASP A 159 -15.95 3.26 -13.66
C ASP A 159 -15.56 4.04 -14.92
N ILE A 160 -14.47 3.60 -15.54
CA ILE A 160 -13.90 4.26 -16.73
C ILE A 160 -14.78 4.15 -17.98
N ALA A 161 -15.76 3.25 -18.00
CA ALA A 161 -16.64 3.04 -19.15
C ALA A 161 -17.78 4.06 -19.21
N GLU A 162 -18.05 4.77 -18.11
CA GLU A 162 -19.20 5.66 -18.00
C GLU A 162 -18.98 7.04 -18.62
N THR A 163 -20.07 7.64 -19.09
CA THR A 163 -20.03 8.94 -19.81
C THR A 163 -19.49 10.06 -18.94
N GLY A 164 -19.79 10.04 -17.64
CA GLY A 164 -19.26 11.03 -16.69
C GLY A 164 -17.74 11.03 -16.60
N MET A 165 -17.11 9.84 -16.66
CA MET A 165 -15.64 9.72 -16.69
C MET A 165 -15.04 10.15 -18.03
N MET A 166 -15.75 9.94 -19.15
CA MET A 166 -15.33 10.47 -20.45
C MET A 166 -15.30 12.00 -20.43
N ASN A 167 -16.37 12.64 -19.97
CA ASN A 167 -16.44 14.11 -19.87
C ASN A 167 -15.38 14.67 -18.92
N TYR A 168 -15.20 14.03 -17.75
CA TYR A 168 -14.20 14.46 -16.78
C TYR A 168 -12.79 14.45 -17.38
N ARG A 169 -12.40 13.38 -18.09
CA ARG A 169 -11.12 13.31 -18.79
C ARG A 169 -10.98 14.38 -19.88
N GLU A 170 -12.05 14.68 -20.62
CA GLU A 170 -12.03 15.77 -21.60
C GLU A 170 -11.80 17.14 -20.93
N GLU A 171 -12.35 17.38 -19.74
CA GLU A 171 -12.05 18.59 -18.96
C GLU A 171 -10.59 18.64 -18.54
N LEU A 172 -10.04 17.54 -18.04
CA LEU A 172 -8.62 17.45 -17.68
C LEU A 172 -7.69 17.65 -18.89
N ALA A 173 -8.03 17.08 -20.05
CA ALA A 173 -7.25 17.21 -21.28
C ALA A 173 -7.15 18.66 -21.77
N LYS A 174 -8.15 19.50 -21.49
CA LYS A 174 -8.14 20.94 -21.84
C LYS A 174 -7.07 21.72 -21.07
N LEU A 175 -6.56 21.19 -19.94
CA LEU A 175 -5.46 21.79 -19.20
C LEU A 175 -4.14 21.74 -19.95
N LYS A 176 -4.00 20.82 -20.93
CA LYS A 176 -2.79 20.64 -21.76
C LYS A 176 -1.51 20.51 -20.93
N ASP A 177 -1.61 19.76 -19.85
CA ASP A 177 -0.56 19.59 -18.86
C ASP A 177 -0.22 18.10 -18.78
N ASP A 178 0.89 17.73 -19.42
CA ASP A 178 1.35 16.36 -19.55
C ASP A 178 1.95 15.81 -18.26
N ASP A 179 2.03 16.62 -17.20
CA ASP A 179 2.50 16.22 -15.87
C ASP A 179 1.36 15.68 -15.00
N LEU A 180 0.10 15.70 -15.46
CA LEU A 180 -1.03 15.34 -14.63
C LEU A 180 -1.42 13.87 -14.76
N ILE A 181 -1.78 13.29 -13.62
CA ILE A 181 -2.46 12.00 -13.47
C ILE A 181 -3.65 12.18 -12.54
N TYR A 182 -4.63 11.28 -12.61
CA TYR A 182 -5.76 11.27 -11.68
C TYR A 182 -5.85 9.93 -10.93
N VAL A 183 -6.28 9.99 -9.67
CA VAL A 183 -6.45 8.80 -8.83
C VAL A 183 -7.61 7.97 -9.37
N MET A 184 -7.33 6.74 -9.80
CA MET A 184 -8.31 5.85 -10.41
C MET A 184 -8.85 4.81 -9.42
N SER A 185 -8.04 4.42 -8.43
CA SER A 185 -8.45 3.49 -7.39
C SER A 185 -7.77 3.81 -6.06
N ILE A 186 -8.45 3.48 -4.97
CA ILE A 186 -7.92 3.58 -3.61
C ILE A 186 -8.31 2.30 -2.87
N THR A 187 -7.38 1.79 -2.07
CA THR A 187 -7.61 0.63 -1.20
C THR A 187 -7.42 1.03 0.25
N TRP A 188 -8.38 0.64 1.07
CA TRP A 188 -8.38 0.80 2.52
C TRP A 188 -8.12 -0.53 3.20
N GLY A 189 -7.42 -0.47 4.32
CA GLY A 189 -7.04 -1.65 5.08
C GLY A 189 -6.15 -1.32 6.25
N ARG A 190 -5.56 -2.36 6.83
CA ARG A 190 -4.51 -2.21 7.85
C ARG A 190 -3.17 -2.62 7.27
N LYS A 191 -2.17 -1.76 7.44
CA LYS A 191 -0.81 -2.04 6.96
C LYS A 191 0.22 -1.62 7.99
N ALA A 192 1.26 -2.44 8.11
CA ALA A 192 2.46 -2.09 8.86
C ALA A 192 3.69 -2.60 8.13
N LEU A 193 4.74 -1.78 8.14
CA LEU A 193 6.07 -2.10 7.65
C LEU A 193 7.01 -2.02 8.85
N ILE A 194 7.60 -3.14 9.25
CA ILE A 194 8.54 -3.22 10.38
C ILE A 194 9.90 -3.62 9.83
N PHE A 195 10.84 -2.68 9.87
CA PHE A 195 12.20 -2.89 9.44
C PHE A 195 13.09 -3.22 10.65
N VAL A 196 13.69 -4.40 10.62
CA VAL A 196 14.50 -4.95 11.70
C VAL A 196 15.95 -5.08 11.24
N GLN A 197 16.87 -4.50 12.01
CA GLN A 197 18.30 -4.53 11.73
C GLN A 197 19.05 -5.19 12.88
N SER A 198 20.00 -6.07 12.58
CA SER A 198 20.76 -6.83 13.59
C SER A 198 22.18 -7.13 13.11
N ASP A 199 23.11 -7.22 14.06
CA ASP A 199 24.49 -7.67 13.81
C ASP A 199 24.64 -9.20 13.78
N PHE A 200 23.60 -9.94 14.13
CA PHE A 200 23.54 -11.40 13.97
C PHE A 200 23.24 -11.79 12.52
N ASP A 201 23.43 -13.05 12.15
CA ASP A 201 23.16 -13.52 10.79
C ASP A 201 21.65 -13.60 10.48
N GLU A 202 21.33 -13.57 9.17
CA GLU A 202 19.96 -13.43 8.69
C GLU A 202 19.07 -14.61 9.11
N ASN A 203 19.61 -15.82 9.14
CA ASN A 203 18.84 -17.01 9.47
C ASN A 203 18.50 -17.03 10.97
N SER A 204 19.46 -16.72 11.82
CA SER A 204 19.24 -16.60 13.27
C SER A 204 18.22 -15.50 13.58
N LEU A 205 18.33 -14.34 12.93
CA LEU A 205 17.35 -13.25 13.06
C LEU A 205 15.95 -13.67 12.59
N LYS A 206 15.83 -14.33 11.42
CA LYS A 206 14.54 -14.84 10.91
C LYS A 206 13.88 -15.80 11.87
N VAL A 207 14.63 -16.75 12.44
CA VAL A 207 14.09 -17.72 13.39
C VAL A 207 13.61 -17.03 14.66
N ALA A 208 14.40 -16.10 15.21
CA ALA A 208 14.02 -15.34 16.41
C ALA A 208 12.76 -14.50 16.17
N LEU A 209 12.70 -13.76 15.05
CA LEU A 209 11.53 -12.96 14.67
C LEU A 209 10.30 -13.83 14.47
N ASN A 210 10.41 -14.95 13.75
CA ASN A 210 9.25 -15.80 13.49
C ASN A 210 8.66 -16.35 14.78
N ARG A 211 9.50 -16.80 15.73
CA ARG A 211 9.04 -17.23 17.05
C ARG A 211 8.36 -16.11 17.83
N TYR A 212 9.00 -14.95 17.86
CA TYR A 212 8.49 -13.78 18.57
C TYR A 212 7.12 -13.33 18.06
N LEU A 213 6.92 -13.31 16.74
CA LEU A 213 5.67 -12.87 16.13
C LEU A 213 4.53 -13.89 16.26
N ASN A 214 4.87 -15.16 16.52
CA ASN A 214 3.91 -16.24 16.81
C ASN A 214 3.70 -16.47 18.32
N ASP A 215 4.24 -15.60 19.19
CA ASP A 215 4.18 -15.72 20.66
C ASP A 215 4.76 -17.07 21.16
N GLU A 216 5.75 -17.61 20.45
CA GLU A 216 6.47 -18.83 20.83
C GLU A 216 7.58 -18.54 21.85
N GLU A 217 7.94 -19.55 22.65
CA GLU A 217 9.04 -19.44 23.61
C GLU A 217 10.39 -19.20 22.90
N LEU A 218 11.12 -18.17 23.36
CA LEU A 218 12.43 -17.82 22.84
C LEU A 218 13.55 -18.45 23.65
N THR A 219 14.58 -18.96 22.98
CA THR A 219 15.84 -19.32 23.64
C THR A 219 16.55 -18.07 24.15
N ASP A 220 17.51 -18.22 25.07
CA ASP A 220 18.26 -17.06 25.59
C ASP A 220 19.06 -16.35 24.48
N GLU A 221 19.59 -17.08 23.52
CA GLU A 221 20.23 -16.51 22.32
C GLU A 221 19.24 -15.70 21.47
N GLN A 222 18.03 -16.21 21.24
CA GLN A 222 16.99 -15.50 20.48
C GLN A 222 16.51 -14.23 21.20
N LYS A 223 16.43 -14.24 22.54
CA LYS A 223 16.15 -13.03 23.33
C LYS A 223 17.22 -11.97 23.09
N VAL A 224 18.50 -12.35 23.19
CA VAL A 224 19.63 -11.44 22.94
C VAL A 224 19.59 -10.86 21.52
N ILE A 225 19.32 -11.69 20.51
CA ILE A 225 19.18 -11.23 19.11
C ILE A 225 18.13 -10.13 19.01
N LEU A 226 16.96 -10.31 19.62
CA LEU A 226 15.85 -9.36 19.54
C LEU A 226 16.08 -8.12 20.42
N GLU A 227 16.66 -8.27 21.62
CA GLU A 227 16.96 -7.15 22.52
C GLU A 227 18.02 -6.20 21.96
N THR A 228 18.92 -6.71 21.11
CA THR A 228 19.98 -5.93 20.47
C THR A 228 19.63 -5.49 19.05
N ALA A 229 18.53 -6.00 18.47
CA ALA A 229 18.06 -5.55 17.17
C ALA A 229 17.45 -4.15 17.25
N THR A 230 17.59 -3.39 16.16
CA THR A 230 16.91 -2.11 15.98
C THR A 230 15.61 -2.35 15.23
N PHE A 231 14.49 -1.89 15.79
CA PHE A 231 13.18 -1.93 15.17
C PHE A 231 12.78 -0.52 14.73
N SER A 232 12.56 -0.36 13.43
CA SER A 232 11.95 0.82 12.84
C SER A 232 10.61 0.42 12.26
N TYR A 233 9.57 1.24 12.38
CA TYR A 233 8.25 0.86 11.90
C TYR A 233 7.53 2.03 11.25
N ASN A 234 6.67 1.68 10.30
CA ASN A 234 5.69 2.57 9.71
C ASN A 234 4.32 1.90 9.78
N ILE A 235 3.36 2.56 10.42
CA ILE A 235 2.02 2.02 10.67
C ILE A 235 1.00 2.92 9.98
N PHE A 236 0.07 2.27 9.29
CA PHE A 236 -0.99 2.90 8.54
C PHE A 236 -2.25 2.79 9.41
N GLU A 237 -2.33 3.68 10.39
CA GLU A 237 -3.34 3.69 11.42
C GLU A 237 -4.42 4.74 11.16
N ASP A 238 -5.66 4.38 11.44
CA ASP A 238 -6.82 5.27 11.54
C ASP A 238 -7.12 5.69 12.98
N VAL A 239 -6.43 5.06 13.95
CA VAL A 239 -6.54 5.30 15.39
C VAL A 239 -5.16 5.52 16.01
N PRO A 240 -5.00 6.41 16.98
CA PRO A 240 -3.72 6.60 17.66
C PRO A 240 -3.25 5.32 18.36
N LEU A 241 -1.99 4.93 18.16
CA LEU A 241 -1.36 3.82 18.88
C LEU A 241 -0.37 4.30 19.95
N GLU A 242 -0.43 3.71 21.15
CA GLU A 242 0.52 3.98 22.23
C GLU A 242 1.83 3.20 22.01
N LEU A 243 2.78 3.76 21.27
CA LEU A 243 4.01 3.06 20.87
C LEU A 243 5.21 3.27 21.82
N GLU A 244 5.05 4.05 22.89
CA GLU A 244 6.09 4.30 23.91
C GLU A 244 6.20 3.20 24.97
N ASN A 245 5.46 2.09 24.80
CA ASN A 245 5.47 0.99 25.76
C ASN A 245 6.67 0.05 25.58
N THR A 246 6.80 -0.95 26.45
CA THR A 246 7.94 -1.89 26.46
C THR A 246 7.98 -2.84 25.26
N ASN A 247 6.89 -2.97 24.51
CA ASN A 247 6.79 -3.81 23.33
C ASN A 247 5.89 -3.17 22.24
N PRO A 248 6.42 -2.17 21.50
CA PRO A 248 5.67 -1.50 20.44
C PRO A 248 5.22 -2.48 19.34
N ILE A 249 6.01 -3.52 19.04
CA ILE A 249 5.68 -4.49 18.00
C ILE A 249 4.41 -5.27 18.34
N LYS A 250 4.24 -5.69 19.59
CA LYS A 250 3.00 -6.36 20.04
C LYS A 250 1.79 -5.42 19.92
N THR A 251 1.98 -4.12 20.12
CA THR A 251 0.93 -3.11 19.92
C THR A 251 0.51 -3.04 18.45
N VAL A 252 1.48 -3.02 17.53
CA VAL A 252 1.21 -3.08 16.08
C VAL A 252 0.47 -4.36 15.70
N LEU A 253 0.92 -5.52 16.16
CA LEU A 253 0.26 -6.81 15.88
C LEU A 253 -1.17 -6.88 16.44
N ASN A 254 -1.40 -6.33 17.63
CA ASN A 254 -2.73 -6.23 18.21
C ASN A 254 -3.64 -5.34 17.38
N TYR A 255 -3.14 -4.19 16.88
CA TYR A 255 -3.90 -3.36 15.95
C TYR A 255 -4.22 -4.10 14.66
N LEU A 256 -3.23 -4.77 14.05
CA LEU A 256 -3.45 -5.53 12.80
C LEU A 256 -4.50 -6.63 12.97
N SER A 257 -4.51 -7.32 14.11
CA SER A 257 -5.41 -8.44 14.40
C SER A 257 -6.73 -8.07 15.09
N ALA A 258 -6.92 -6.80 15.49
CA ALA A 258 -8.14 -6.35 16.17
C ALA A 258 -9.39 -6.60 15.30
N PRO A 259 -10.58 -6.75 15.89
CA PRO A 259 -11.82 -6.83 15.12
C PRO A 259 -11.97 -5.63 14.15
N ILE A 260 -12.44 -5.90 12.94
CA ILE A 260 -12.78 -4.85 11.97
C ILE A 260 -14.15 -4.28 12.33
N THR A 261 -14.23 -2.96 12.46
CA THR A 261 -15.48 -2.25 12.77
C THR A 261 -15.62 -1.03 11.87
N ALA A 262 -16.81 -0.42 11.83
CA ALA A 262 -17.02 0.82 11.06
C ALA A 262 -16.16 2.00 11.56
N ASP A 263 -15.76 1.97 12.84
CA ASP A 263 -14.93 3.01 13.46
C ASP A 263 -13.42 2.63 13.52
N ASN A 264 -13.08 1.41 13.08
CA ASN A 264 -11.71 0.89 13.07
C ASN A 264 -11.59 -0.16 11.97
N TYR A 265 -11.54 0.32 10.73
CA TYR A 265 -11.30 -0.49 9.53
C TYR A 265 -9.93 -0.18 8.91
N GLY A 266 -9.14 0.70 9.51
CA GLY A 266 -7.83 1.08 9.02
C GLY A 266 -7.85 2.29 8.07
N ALA A 267 -6.72 2.49 7.41
CA ALA A 267 -6.41 3.68 6.63
C ALA A 267 -6.28 3.37 5.13
N ILE A 268 -6.03 4.40 4.33
CA ILE A 268 -5.61 4.21 2.93
C ILE A 268 -4.23 3.52 2.95
N ILE A 269 -4.14 2.35 2.32
CA ILE A 269 -2.89 1.56 2.26
C ILE A 269 -2.18 1.70 0.92
N HIS A 270 -2.91 1.92 -0.16
CA HIS A 270 -2.37 2.29 -1.47
C HIS A 270 -3.44 2.89 -2.39
N PHE A 271 -2.99 3.49 -3.50
CA PHE A 271 -3.82 3.96 -4.60
C PHE A 271 -3.17 3.65 -5.94
N MET A 272 -3.96 3.68 -7.01
CA MET A 272 -3.46 3.70 -8.38
C MET A 272 -3.93 4.97 -9.07
N ALA A 273 -3.22 5.35 -10.12
CA ALA A 273 -3.55 6.50 -10.93
C ALA A 273 -3.51 6.14 -12.41
N ASP A 274 -4.28 6.90 -13.19
CA ASP A 274 -4.24 6.85 -14.65
C ASP A 274 -3.72 8.18 -15.19
N GLU A 275 -3.06 8.09 -16.33
CA GLU A 275 -2.77 9.21 -17.22
C GLU A 275 -4.07 9.82 -17.75
N ILE A 276 -4.04 11.08 -18.19
CA ILE A 276 -5.25 11.78 -18.68
C ILE A 276 -5.93 11.06 -19.85
N ASP A 277 -5.18 10.29 -20.64
CA ASP A 277 -5.71 9.46 -21.73
C ASP A 277 -6.44 8.19 -21.25
N GLY A 278 -6.36 7.87 -19.95
CA GLY A 278 -6.95 6.68 -19.33
C GLY A 278 -6.04 5.45 -19.31
N SER A 279 -4.77 5.57 -19.70
CA SER A 279 -3.80 4.50 -19.49
C SER A 279 -3.28 4.51 -18.05
N THR A 280 -2.96 3.33 -17.50
CA THR A 280 -2.45 3.24 -16.13
C THR A 280 -1.07 3.86 -15.99
N TYR A 281 -0.95 4.77 -15.02
CA TYR A 281 0.32 5.37 -14.66
C TYR A 281 1.21 4.34 -13.96
N ASN A 282 2.46 4.24 -14.42
CA ASN A 282 3.50 3.43 -13.80
C ASN A 282 4.65 4.34 -13.37
N ASN A 283 4.90 4.41 -12.07
CA ASN A 283 6.02 5.16 -11.53
C ASN A 283 7.32 4.38 -11.72
N ASN A 284 8.41 5.07 -12.06
CA ASN A 284 9.77 4.52 -12.11
C ASN A 284 10.61 5.16 -10.99
N PHE A 285 11.34 4.36 -10.21
CA PHE A 285 12.11 4.85 -9.06
C PHE A 285 13.43 4.10 -8.81
#